data_AF-A0A3S3Q728-F1
#
_entry.id   AF-A0A3S3Q728-F1
#
_cell.length_a   1.000
_cell.length_b   1.000
_cell.length_c   1.000
_cell.angle_alpha   90.00
_cell.angle_beta   90.00
_cell.angle_gamma   90.00
#
_symmetry.space_group_name_H-M   'P 1'
#
loop_
_entity.id
_entity.type
_entity.pdbx_description
1 polymer ?
#
loop_
_entity_poly.entity_id
_entity_poly.type
_entity_poly.pdbx_seq_one_letter_code
_entity_poly.pdbx_strand_id
1 'polypeptide(L)'
;MGSELGPGRLSLIDESLSSRYSEWIREALEELPDNFLITDPSISGHPIVFASSGFLKMCGYPREEVLGRNGRVFQGPGTDRRSVSEIREAIRQERSVQISLLNYRKDGTPYWVLFHLCPVFGKEDGRVTHFVSVQVPISTNSRVSGSGFWRNWSDMVGDSSIMREIVFGSCRREVCLDSVGDLSRSIPFDSYVDSDNRGLEAEESCEASDSEKQKAATAINNILSTLTHYSELTGKVVTGKRCSSIGIFFPNCSDHTAFRKILESFSRMLRGHMFISGRTDPYLHDMPIVYASDAFVKLTGYSKHEVLGRNCRFLQGPNTDVEAICQIREGIETAQPCTVHILNYRKDGSSFWNFLHISPVRNASGKIAFYVGVQIDEGSKDDHRGLSQEMRQLGAVGAVKVAVRSSSMGVGSSSKS
;
A
#
# COMPACT_ATOMS: atom_id res chain seq x y z
N MET A 1 13.60 25.80 -4.15
CA MET A 1 13.70 26.47 -2.83
C MET A 1 13.67 25.38 -1.77
N GLY A 2 14.65 25.32 -0.88
CA GLY A 2 14.61 24.39 0.26
C GLY A 2 13.79 25.00 1.40
N SER A 3 12.85 24.26 1.96
CA SER A 3 12.28 24.61 3.26
C SER A 3 13.25 24.15 4.35
N GLU A 4 13.81 25.10 5.10
CA GLU A 4 14.53 24.79 6.33
C GLU A 4 13.61 24.01 7.28
N LEU A 5 14.16 23.00 7.94
CA LEU A 5 13.41 22.19 8.90
C LEU A 5 13.26 22.98 10.19
N GLY A 6 12.15 23.71 10.32
CA GLY A 6 11.82 24.41 11.57
C GLY A 6 11.88 23.46 12.77
N PRO A 7 12.33 23.92 13.95
CA PRO A 7 12.82 23.04 15.02
C PRO A 7 11.79 21.99 15.50
N GLY A 8 10.51 22.36 15.58
CA GLY A 8 9.43 21.42 15.94
C GLY A 8 9.10 20.35 14.89
N ARG A 9 9.76 20.33 13.72
CA ARG A 9 9.68 19.25 12.73
C ARG A 9 10.83 18.25 12.89
N LEU A 10 11.98 18.67 13.42
CA LEU A 10 13.09 17.79 13.78
C LEU A 10 12.75 16.94 15.00
N SER A 11 12.15 17.53 16.05
CA SER A 11 11.71 16.78 17.22
C SER A 11 10.74 15.65 16.86
N LEU A 12 9.76 15.90 15.97
CA LEU A 12 8.83 14.87 15.47
C LEU A 12 9.52 13.73 14.70
N ILE A 13 10.64 14.00 14.03
CA ILE A 13 11.44 12.98 13.32
C ILE A 13 12.24 12.12 14.32
N ASP A 14 12.72 12.72 15.41
CA ASP A 14 13.40 12.00 16.47
C ASP A 14 12.44 11.16 17.32
N GLU A 15 11.29 11.74 17.68
CA GLU A 15 10.15 11.13 18.38
C GLU A 15 9.51 9.97 17.60
N SER A 16 9.48 10.03 16.27
CA SER A 16 8.86 9.00 15.40
C SER A 16 9.29 7.57 15.79
N LEU A 17 10.60 7.31 15.87
CA LEU A 17 11.11 6.00 16.28
C LEU A 17 11.07 5.78 17.80
N SER A 18 11.50 6.76 18.61
CA SER A 18 11.59 6.59 20.07
C SER A 18 10.22 6.47 20.76
N SER A 19 9.14 6.92 20.11
CA SER A 19 7.77 6.72 20.58
C SER A 19 7.35 5.25 20.58
N ARG A 20 8.00 4.38 19.79
CA ARG A 20 7.56 2.99 19.53
C ARG A 20 8.62 1.93 19.78
N TYR A 21 9.89 2.21 19.53
CA TYR A 21 10.99 1.27 19.71
C TYR A 21 11.89 1.74 20.87
N SER A 22 12.60 0.83 21.54
CA SER A 22 13.56 1.25 22.58
C SER A 22 14.71 2.07 21.99
N GLU A 23 15.35 2.90 22.81
CA GLU A 23 16.41 3.85 22.43
C GLU A 23 17.50 3.26 21.51
N TRP A 24 17.92 2.02 21.79
CA TRP A 24 18.91 1.23 21.02
C TRP A 24 18.55 0.94 19.55
N ILE A 25 17.32 1.19 19.10
CA ILE A 25 16.87 0.90 17.72
C ILE A 25 17.74 1.58 16.66
N ARG A 26 18.22 2.81 16.92
CA ARG A 26 18.96 3.60 15.91
C ARG A 26 20.35 3.01 15.66
N GLU A 27 20.98 2.44 16.69
CA GLU A 27 22.27 1.77 16.60
C GLU A 27 22.13 0.43 15.86
N ALA A 28 21.19 -0.42 16.30
CA ALA A 28 20.94 -1.73 15.68
C ALA A 28 20.40 -1.66 14.24
N LEU A 29 19.87 -0.52 13.79
CA LEU A 29 19.54 -0.28 12.38
C LEU A 29 20.74 0.24 11.55
N GLU A 30 21.73 0.89 12.18
CA GLU A 30 22.94 1.39 11.52
C GLU A 30 23.99 0.28 11.35
N GLU A 31 23.97 -0.75 12.21
CA GLU A 31 24.75 -1.99 12.06
C GLU A 31 24.34 -2.84 10.84
N LEU A 32 23.12 -2.67 10.31
CA LEU A 32 22.64 -3.43 9.16
C LEU A 32 23.38 -2.99 7.89
N PRO A 33 23.95 -3.92 7.09
CA PRO A 33 24.75 -3.61 5.90
C PRO A 33 23.92 -3.13 4.71
N ASP A 34 22.59 -3.17 4.82
CA ASP A 34 21.65 -2.94 3.72
C ASP A 34 21.43 -1.45 3.42
N ASN A 35 21.15 -1.14 2.16
CA ASN A 35 20.79 0.21 1.71
C ASN A 35 19.28 0.42 1.91
N PHE A 36 18.86 1.08 2.99
CA PHE A 36 17.44 1.31 3.27
C PHE A 36 17.12 2.66 3.91
N LEU A 37 15.83 3.00 3.81
CA LEU A 37 15.18 4.14 4.44
C LEU A 37 13.99 3.65 5.27
N ILE A 38 13.64 4.39 6.32
CA ILE A 38 12.36 4.30 7.00
C ILE A 38 11.66 5.66 6.87
N THR A 39 10.38 5.64 6.47
CA THR A 39 9.51 6.82 6.39
C THR A 39 8.32 6.68 7.31
N ASP A 40 7.85 7.79 7.89
CA ASP A 40 6.69 7.84 8.78
C ASP A 40 5.50 8.47 8.02
N PRO A 41 4.41 7.72 7.75
CA PRO A 41 3.23 8.25 7.04
C PRO A 41 2.28 9.06 7.94
N SER A 42 2.46 9.06 9.26
CA SER A 42 1.67 9.89 10.17
C SER A 42 2.12 11.35 10.18
N ILE A 43 3.40 11.61 9.85
CA ILE A 43 3.96 12.96 9.75
C ILE A 43 3.71 13.53 8.34
N SER A 44 3.25 14.78 8.28
CA SER A 44 2.91 15.45 7.03
C SER A 44 4.08 15.48 6.02
N GLY A 45 3.77 15.04 4.80
CA GLY A 45 4.72 14.87 3.71
C GLY A 45 5.43 13.50 3.65
N HIS A 46 5.10 12.56 4.54
CA HIS A 46 5.75 11.23 4.64
C HIS A 46 7.29 11.34 4.67
N PRO A 47 7.86 12.03 5.69
CA PRO A 47 9.30 12.24 5.78
C PRO A 47 10.06 10.94 6.02
N ILE A 48 11.31 10.93 5.55
CA ILE A 48 12.33 9.96 5.96
C ILE A 48 12.72 10.26 7.41
N VAL A 49 12.60 9.26 8.28
CA VAL A 49 12.94 9.32 9.71
C VAL A 49 14.18 8.50 10.08
N PHE A 50 14.61 7.61 9.18
CA PHE A 50 15.90 6.92 9.24
C PHE A 50 16.45 6.67 7.83
N ALA A 51 17.77 6.73 7.70
CA ALA A 51 18.51 6.40 6.48
C ALA A 51 19.82 5.70 6.86
N SER A 52 20.04 4.47 6.37
CA SER A 52 21.22 3.68 6.74
C SER A 52 22.52 4.27 6.17
N SER A 53 23.65 4.03 6.84
CA SER A 53 24.96 4.49 6.36
C SER A 53 25.28 3.99 4.95
N GLY A 54 24.83 2.79 4.57
CA GLY A 54 24.92 2.25 3.21
C GLY A 54 24.12 3.06 2.20
N PHE A 55 22.85 3.37 2.51
CA PHE A 55 22.00 4.19 1.63
C PHE A 55 22.61 5.59 1.39
N LEU A 56 23.13 6.24 2.43
CA LEU A 56 23.73 7.57 2.32
C LEU A 56 24.98 7.55 1.41
N LYS A 57 25.86 6.56 1.59
CA LYS A 57 27.02 6.32 0.70
C LYS A 57 26.60 6.03 -0.75
N MET A 58 25.49 5.31 -0.95
CA MET A 58 24.97 4.97 -2.28
C MET A 58 24.39 6.19 -3.03
N CYS A 59 23.62 7.05 -2.36
CA CYS A 59 22.98 8.21 -3.01
C CYS A 59 23.85 9.48 -3.03
N GLY A 60 24.89 9.56 -2.18
CA GLY A 60 25.78 10.71 -2.09
C GLY A 60 25.20 11.93 -1.35
N TYR A 61 24.02 11.80 -0.73
CA TYR A 61 23.44 12.85 0.11
C TYR A 61 23.89 12.69 1.57
N PRO A 62 24.23 13.78 2.28
CA PRO A 62 24.50 13.74 3.71
C PRO A 62 23.18 13.55 4.50
N ARG A 63 23.27 13.02 5.73
CA ARG A 63 22.12 12.58 6.54
C ARG A 63 21.12 13.72 6.79
N GLU A 64 21.62 14.92 6.98
CA GLU A 64 20.91 16.16 7.28
C GLU A 64 20.09 16.67 6.08
N GLU A 65 20.48 16.28 4.86
CA GLU A 65 19.73 16.57 3.63
C GLU A 65 18.72 15.47 3.26
N VAL A 66 18.75 14.33 3.95
CA VAL A 66 17.86 13.19 3.70
C VAL A 66 16.73 13.13 4.73
N LEU A 67 17.03 13.27 6.01
CA LEU A 67 16.03 13.26 7.08
C LEU A 67 15.03 14.41 6.90
N GLY A 68 13.75 14.16 7.21
CA GLY A 68 12.67 15.13 7.06
C GLY A 68 12.24 15.42 5.62
N ARG A 69 12.98 14.97 4.61
CA ARG A 69 12.57 15.05 3.20
C ARG A 69 11.71 13.85 2.82
N ASN A 70 10.92 14.00 1.75
CA ASN A 70 10.21 12.90 1.13
C ASN A 70 11.13 12.18 0.12
N GLY A 71 11.01 10.85 -0.01
CA GLY A 71 11.86 10.03 -0.90
C GLY A 71 11.83 10.41 -2.39
N ARG A 72 10.92 11.27 -2.82
CA ARG A 72 10.93 11.85 -4.17
C ARG A 72 12.13 12.77 -4.46
N VAL A 73 12.94 13.12 -3.45
CA VAL A 73 14.21 13.85 -3.63
C VAL A 73 15.25 13.08 -4.48
N PHE A 74 15.14 11.76 -4.59
CA PHE A 74 16.03 10.93 -5.41
C PHE A 74 15.53 10.73 -6.85
N GLN A 75 14.42 11.37 -7.24
CA GLN A 75 13.81 11.25 -8.57
C GLN A 75 14.30 12.39 -9.47
N GLY A 76 14.50 12.10 -10.77
CA GLY A 76 15.00 13.06 -11.75
C GLY A 76 14.32 12.93 -13.12
N PRO A 77 14.88 13.56 -14.18
CA PRO A 77 14.21 13.71 -15.47
C PRO A 77 13.79 12.40 -16.15
N GLY A 78 14.63 11.36 -16.06
CA GLY A 78 14.38 10.04 -16.63
C GLY A 78 13.71 9.05 -15.67
N THR A 79 13.28 9.46 -14.48
CA THR A 79 12.55 8.58 -13.57
C THR A 79 11.11 8.35 -14.07
N ASP A 80 10.80 7.12 -14.49
CA ASP A 80 9.49 6.77 -15.05
C ASP A 80 8.31 7.15 -14.14
N ARG A 81 7.34 7.85 -14.73
CA ARG A 81 6.14 8.34 -14.07
C ARG A 81 5.14 7.22 -13.75
N ARG A 82 5.12 6.11 -14.51
CA ARG A 82 4.26 4.95 -14.21
C ARG A 82 4.74 4.28 -12.92
N SER A 83 6.04 4.00 -12.82
CA SER A 83 6.71 3.45 -11.62
C SER A 83 6.50 4.33 -10.39
N VAL A 84 6.68 5.65 -10.51
CA VAL A 84 6.41 6.60 -9.41
C VAL A 84 4.92 6.68 -9.04
N SER A 85 4.02 6.43 -10.00
CA SER A 85 2.59 6.31 -9.72
C SER A 85 2.24 4.99 -9.03
N GLU A 86 2.88 3.89 -9.38
CA GLU A 86 2.66 2.60 -8.71
C GLU A 86 3.16 2.64 -7.26
N ILE A 87 4.35 3.21 -7.00
CA ILE A 87 4.86 3.40 -5.64
C ILE A 87 3.88 4.23 -4.80
N ARG A 88 3.30 5.30 -5.36
CA ARG A 88 2.29 6.12 -4.68
C ARG A 88 1.02 5.34 -4.41
N GLU A 89 0.56 4.54 -5.37
CA GLU A 89 -0.63 3.71 -5.21
C GLU A 89 -0.40 2.57 -4.21
N ALA A 90 0.79 1.99 -4.15
CA ALA A 90 1.19 0.99 -3.15
C ALA A 90 1.18 1.57 -1.72
N ILE A 91 1.68 2.80 -1.55
CA ILE A 91 1.56 3.56 -0.29
C ILE A 91 0.08 3.80 0.07
N ARG A 92 -0.73 4.26 -0.89
CA ARG A 92 -2.16 4.56 -0.70
C ARG A 92 -3.01 3.31 -0.39
N GLN A 93 -2.62 2.16 -0.93
CA GLN A 93 -3.22 0.85 -0.69
C GLN A 93 -2.62 0.15 0.54
N GLU A 94 -1.60 0.72 1.19
CA GLU A 94 -0.85 0.11 2.29
C GLU A 94 -0.38 -1.33 1.96
N ARG A 95 0.18 -1.52 0.75
CA ARG A 95 0.76 -2.79 0.27
C ARG A 95 2.26 -2.67 0.03
N SER A 96 2.92 -3.82 -0.05
CA SER A 96 4.28 -3.88 -0.58
C SER A 96 4.31 -3.64 -2.10
N VAL A 97 5.46 -3.18 -2.58
CA VAL A 97 5.81 -3.11 -4.02
C VAL A 97 7.29 -3.42 -4.20
N GLN A 98 7.64 -4.00 -5.34
CA GLN A 98 9.02 -4.21 -5.77
C GLN A 98 9.10 -3.82 -7.24
N ILE A 99 9.97 -2.88 -7.58
CA ILE A 99 10.02 -2.28 -8.93
C ILE A 99 11.44 -1.77 -9.24
N SER A 100 11.86 -1.86 -10.49
CA SER A 100 13.07 -1.19 -10.96
C SER A 100 12.82 0.31 -11.10
N LEU A 101 13.67 1.13 -10.49
CA LEU A 101 13.51 2.58 -10.47
C LEU A 101 14.84 3.27 -10.82
N LEU A 102 14.81 4.21 -11.76
CA LEU A 102 15.94 5.09 -12.04
C LEU A 102 15.96 6.23 -11.01
N ASN A 103 16.92 6.18 -10.08
CA ASN A 103 17.18 7.23 -9.10
C ASN A 103 18.40 8.07 -9.52
N TYR A 104 18.57 9.23 -8.88
CA TYR A 104 19.63 10.19 -9.14
C TYR A 104 20.44 10.47 -7.88
N ARG A 105 21.76 10.41 -8.00
CA ARG A 105 22.72 10.80 -6.94
C ARG A 105 22.74 12.31 -6.75
N LYS A 106 23.33 12.78 -5.65
CA LYS A 106 23.50 14.22 -5.37
C LYS A 106 24.30 14.99 -6.43
N ASP A 107 25.19 14.31 -7.15
CA ASP A 107 25.96 14.86 -8.28
C ASP A 107 25.17 14.89 -9.61
N GLY A 108 23.94 14.36 -9.63
CA GLY A 108 23.11 14.24 -10.84
C GLY A 108 23.31 12.95 -11.63
N THR A 109 24.20 12.05 -11.20
CA THR A 109 24.42 10.76 -11.88
C THR A 109 23.20 9.84 -11.72
N PRO A 110 22.59 9.36 -12.83
CA PRO A 110 21.50 8.40 -12.78
C PRO A 110 22.01 6.99 -12.41
N TYR A 111 21.23 6.23 -11.66
CA TYR A 111 21.52 4.83 -11.34
C TYR A 111 20.23 4.03 -11.13
N TRP A 112 20.21 2.78 -11.59
CA TRP A 112 19.09 1.87 -11.41
C TRP A 112 19.14 1.19 -10.04
N VAL A 113 18.00 1.11 -9.37
CA VAL A 113 17.80 0.32 -8.15
C VAL A 113 16.58 -0.58 -8.28
N LEU A 114 16.65 -1.78 -7.71
CA LEU A 114 15.47 -2.52 -7.30
C LEU A 114 14.96 -1.89 -6.01
N PHE A 115 13.91 -1.07 -6.15
CA PHE A 115 13.22 -0.44 -5.04
C PHE A 115 12.18 -1.40 -4.47
N HIS A 116 12.38 -1.87 -3.25
CA HIS A 116 11.43 -2.74 -2.54
C HIS A 116 10.90 -2.03 -1.30
N LEU A 117 9.61 -1.69 -1.33
CA LEU A 117 8.89 -1.01 -0.25
C LEU A 117 7.98 -2.00 0.48
N CYS A 118 8.00 -1.96 1.82
CA CYS A 118 7.09 -2.70 2.69
C CYS A 118 6.51 -1.81 3.80
N PRO A 119 5.19 -1.83 4.03
CA PRO A 119 4.57 -1.24 5.22
C PRO A 119 4.93 -2.03 6.49
N VAL A 120 5.02 -1.32 7.62
CA VAL A 120 5.25 -1.86 8.97
C VAL A 120 4.02 -1.57 9.83
N PHE A 121 3.27 -2.60 10.19
CA PHE A 121 1.99 -2.46 10.87
C PHE A 121 2.13 -2.57 12.40
N GLY A 122 1.30 -1.85 13.15
CA GLY A 122 1.08 -2.12 14.57
C GLY A 122 0.36 -3.46 14.76
N LYS A 123 0.86 -4.31 15.67
CA LYS A 123 0.30 -5.64 15.96
C LYS A 123 -1.05 -5.58 16.67
N GLU A 124 -1.32 -4.49 17.38
CA GLU A 124 -2.56 -4.25 18.14
C GLU A 124 -3.68 -3.62 17.30
N ASP A 125 -3.34 -2.62 16.46
CA ASP A 125 -4.29 -1.76 15.77
C ASP A 125 -4.33 -1.94 14.25
N GLY A 126 -3.43 -2.75 13.67
CA GLY A 126 -3.36 -3.05 12.24
C GLY A 126 -3.03 -1.86 11.34
N ARG A 127 -2.68 -0.69 11.90
CA ARG A 127 -2.36 0.53 11.14
C ARG A 127 -0.91 0.54 10.71
N VAL A 128 -0.62 1.15 9.56
CA VAL A 128 0.78 1.39 9.15
C VAL A 128 1.40 2.42 10.09
N THR A 129 2.52 2.03 10.71
CA THR A 129 3.34 2.88 11.57
C THR A 129 4.46 3.54 10.79
N HIS A 130 5.05 2.80 9.84
CA HIS A 130 6.17 3.22 9.02
C HIS A 130 6.12 2.49 7.66
N PHE A 131 6.86 2.99 6.66
CA PHE A 131 7.26 2.19 5.50
C PHE A 131 8.79 2.05 5.48
N VAL A 132 9.28 0.82 5.32
CA VAL A 132 10.68 0.49 5.03
C VAL A 132 10.85 0.41 3.53
N SER A 133 11.87 1.06 2.95
CA SER A 133 12.26 0.85 1.56
C SER A 133 13.72 0.42 1.46
N VAL A 134 13.97 -0.78 0.94
CA VAL A 134 15.30 -1.28 0.55
C VAL A 134 15.58 -0.91 -0.91
N GLN A 135 16.83 -0.59 -1.23
CA GLN A 135 17.28 -0.23 -2.57
C GLN A 135 18.56 -0.98 -2.94
N VAL A 136 18.43 -2.05 -3.73
CA VAL A 136 19.58 -2.81 -4.25
C VAL A 136 19.97 -2.23 -5.61
N PRO A 137 21.20 -1.71 -5.82
CA PRO A 137 21.66 -1.28 -7.14
C PRO A 137 21.53 -2.42 -8.16
N ILE A 138 20.98 -2.12 -9.34
CA ILE A 138 20.90 -3.09 -10.44
C ILE A 138 22.16 -2.97 -11.28
N SER A 139 22.78 -4.11 -11.57
CA SER A 139 23.99 -4.17 -12.39
C SER A 139 23.65 -4.04 -13.87
N THR A 140 23.71 -2.82 -14.42
CA THR A 140 23.47 -2.56 -15.85
C THR A 140 24.55 -3.20 -16.73
N ASN A 141 24.36 -4.46 -17.10
CA ASN A 141 25.10 -5.13 -18.17
C ASN A 141 24.72 -4.50 -19.50
N SER A 142 25.37 -3.40 -19.85
CA SER A 142 25.19 -2.71 -21.13
C SER A 142 25.59 -3.65 -22.27
N ARG A 143 24.58 -4.20 -22.97
CA ARG A 143 24.77 -4.93 -24.22
C ARG A 143 25.07 -3.95 -25.36
N VAL A 144 26.19 -3.25 -25.24
CA VAL A 144 26.77 -2.48 -26.34
C VAL A 144 27.14 -3.47 -27.43
N SER A 145 26.37 -3.48 -28.51
CA SER A 145 26.72 -4.16 -29.76
C SER A 145 27.86 -3.40 -30.45
N GLY A 146 29.05 -3.50 -29.85
CA GLY A 146 30.29 -2.87 -30.28
C GLY A 146 31.47 -3.72 -29.83
N SER A 147 32.26 -4.21 -30.79
CA SER A 147 33.33 -5.18 -30.55
C SER A 147 34.54 -4.55 -29.85
N GLY A 148 34.86 -4.98 -28.61
CA GLY A 148 36.13 -4.61 -27.97
C GLY A 148 36.29 -5.04 -26.52
N PHE A 149 37.20 -5.99 -26.29
CA PHE A 149 37.96 -6.22 -25.03
C PHE A 149 37.23 -6.13 -23.67
N TRP A 150 36.87 -7.28 -23.11
CA TRP A 150 36.69 -7.44 -21.66
C TRP A 150 38.02 -7.85 -21.00
N ARG A 151 38.39 -7.16 -19.91
CA ARG A 151 39.27 -7.68 -18.85
C ARG A 151 38.69 -7.29 -17.49
N ASN A 152 38.85 -8.16 -16.50
CA ASN A 152 38.12 -8.11 -15.23
C ASN A 152 38.26 -6.77 -14.49
N TRP A 153 37.15 -6.29 -13.93
CA TRP A 153 37.19 -5.44 -12.74
C TRP A 153 37.18 -6.33 -11.49
N SER A 154 38.33 -6.91 -11.20
CA SER A 154 38.69 -7.46 -9.89
C SER A 154 39.97 -6.75 -9.46
N ASP A 155 40.13 -6.55 -8.15
CA ASP A 155 41.30 -5.93 -7.52
C ASP A 155 41.59 -4.46 -7.90
N MET A 156 41.19 -3.53 -7.04
CA MET A 156 42.15 -2.52 -6.56
C MET A 156 41.71 -1.86 -5.24
N VAL A 157 42.39 -2.26 -4.16
CA VAL A 157 42.60 -1.46 -2.95
C VAL A 157 44.12 -1.34 -2.82
N GLY A 158 44.69 -0.14 -2.99
CA GLY A 158 46.15 -0.03 -3.07
C GLY A 158 46.74 1.31 -3.52
N ASP A 159 46.55 2.35 -2.72
CA ASP A 159 47.50 3.46 -2.49
C ASP A 159 47.95 4.35 -3.69
N SER A 160 48.92 5.23 -3.42
CA SER A 160 49.02 6.60 -3.94
C SER A 160 49.82 6.81 -5.23
N SER A 161 49.36 7.79 -6.00
CA SER A 161 50.15 8.74 -6.81
C SER A 161 51.26 8.23 -7.75
N ILE A 162 50.94 8.13 -9.05
CA ILE A 162 51.85 8.57 -10.13
C ILE A 162 51.04 9.40 -11.13
N MET A 163 51.52 10.62 -11.42
CA MET A 163 50.99 11.48 -12.48
C MET A 163 51.66 11.15 -13.82
N ARG A 164 50.88 10.85 -14.86
CA ARG A 164 51.33 10.86 -16.26
C ARG A 164 50.22 11.29 -17.21
N GLU A 165 50.47 12.34 -17.97
CA GLU A 165 49.73 12.67 -19.17
C GLU A 165 50.01 11.62 -20.27
N ILE A 166 49.03 11.40 -21.16
CA ILE A 166 49.26 10.79 -22.47
C ILE A 166 48.62 11.70 -23.51
N VAL A 167 49.44 12.59 -24.10
CA VAL A 167 49.08 13.44 -25.23
C VAL A 167 49.80 12.93 -26.48
N PHE A 168 49.05 12.33 -27.41
CA PHE A 168 49.43 12.12 -28.82
C PHE A 168 48.16 11.83 -29.65
N GLY A 169 47.85 12.49 -30.77
CA GLY A 169 48.34 13.77 -31.29
C GLY A 169 48.44 13.85 -32.83
N SER A 170 47.81 14.87 -33.45
CA SER A 170 47.99 15.34 -34.86
C SER A 170 47.64 14.34 -36.00
N CYS A 171 47.12 14.69 -37.20
CA CYS A 171 46.72 15.93 -37.93
C CYS A 171 45.76 15.47 -39.10
N ARG A 172 45.06 16.24 -39.97
CA ARG A 172 44.94 17.66 -40.42
C ARG A 172 43.42 18.04 -40.50
N ARG A 173 42.87 19.21 -40.89
CA ARG A 173 43.13 20.28 -41.91
C ARG A 173 42.69 19.86 -43.34
N GLU A 174 41.91 20.62 -44.15
CA GLU A 174 41.75 22.09 -44.31
C GLU A 174 40.31 22.58 -44.67
N VAL A 175 39.98 23.83 -44.26
CA VAL A 175 39.32 24.96 -45.00
C VAL A 175 38.03 24.72 -45.85
N CYS A 176 37.02 25.60 -45.97
CA CYS A 176 36.31 26.61 -45.14
C CYS A 176 35.42 27.50 -46.08
N LEU A 177 34.48 28.25 -45.49
CA LEU A 177 33.77 29.45 -46.02
C LEU A 177 32.59 29.33 -47.03
N ASP A 178 31.74 30.36 -46.97
CA ASP A 178 30.37 30.43 -47.48
C ASP A 178 30.21 31.01 -48.90
N SER A 179 29.01 30.85 -49.48
CA SER A 179 28.42 31.84 -50.40
C SER A 179 26.89 31.71 -50.51
N VAL A 180 26.22 32.83 -50.76
CA VAL A 180 24.76 32.94 -50.96
C VAL A 180 24.47 32.98 -52.47
N GLY A 181 23.49 32.21 -52.97
CA GLY A 181 23.22 32.06 -54.41
C GLY A 181 21.84 31.51 -54.74
N ASP A 182 20.93 32.44 -55.07
CA ASP A 182 19.48 32.36 -55.31
C ASP A 182 18.94 31.40 -56.43
N LEU A 183 17.60 31.26 -56.45
CA LEU A 183 16.72 31.12 -57.63
C LEU A 183 16.40 29.75 -58.33
N SER A 184 15.51 28.99 -57.68
CA SER A 184 14.22 28.50 -58.25
C SER A 184 14.07 27.23 -59.15
N ARG A 185 12.81 26.71 -59.12
CA ARG A 185 12.01 25.96 -60.14
C ARG A 185 11.84 24.41 -60.10
N SER A 186 10.56 24.04 -59.88
CA SER A 186 9.75 22.93 -60.46
C SER A 186 10.02 21.44 -60.17
N ILE A 187 9.16 20.92 -59.28
CA ILE A 187 8.54 19.58 -59.18
C ILE A 187 7.81 19.25 -60.53
N PRO A 188 7.74 18.00 -61.07
CA PRO A 188 6.94 16.92 -60.46
C PRO A 188 7.30 15.42 -60.70
N PHE A 189 6.59 14.55 -59.95
CA PHE A 189 6.46 13.08 -60.06
C PHE A 189 7.74 12.26 -59.71
N ASP A 190 7.67 11.07 -59.09
CA ASP A 190 6.52 10.29 -58.58
C ASP A 190 6.93 9.38 -57.39
N SER A 191 5.98 8.56 -56.90
CA SER A 191 6.08 7.40 -56.00
C SER A 191 6.03 7.62 -54.48
N TYR A 192 5.04 6.94 -53.87
CA TYR A 192 4.83 6.74 -52.44
C TYR A 192 5.96 5.95 -51.78
N VAL A 193 6.40 6.40 -50.59
CA VAL A 193 6.59 5.51 -49.43
C VAL A 193 6.14 6.28 -48.18
N ASP A 194 5.25 5.67 -47.38
CA ASP A 194 4.84 6.22 -46.08
C ASP A 194 5.97 6.07 -45.04
N SER A 195 6.14 7.01 -44.12
CA SER A 195 7.27 7.03 -43.18
C SER A 195 6.96 7.69 -41.82
N ASP A 196 5.71 7.63 -41.37
CA ASP A 196 5.36 7.81 -39.96
C ASP A 196 5.83 6.62 -39.10
N ASN A 197 7.15 6.53 -38.88
CA ASN A 197 7.72 5.73 -37.80
C ASN A 197 9.15 6.16 -37.42
N ARG A 198 9.29 7.35 -36.83
CA ARG A 198 10.53 7.78 -36.15
C ARG A 198 10.21 8.27 -34.73
N GLY A 199 10.92 7.74 -33.73
CA GLY A 199 10.99 8.34 -32.40
C GLY A 199 10.20 7.68 -31.27
N LEU A 200 9.76 6.43 -31.41
CA LEU A 200 9.61 5.58 -30.21
C LEU A 200 11.00 5.13 -29.76
N GLU A 201 11.68 6.00 -29.00
CA GLU A 201 12.83 5.57 -28.20
C GLU A 201 12.35 4.47 -27.25
N ALA A 202 12.97 3.29 -27.32
CA ALA A 202 12.59 2.18 -26.46
C ALA A 202 12.93 2.54 -25.01
N GLU A 203 11.91 2.68 -24.15
CA GLU A 203 12.08 2.85 -22.71
C GLU A 203 12.94 1.69 -22.18
N GLU A 204 14.22 1.94 -21.83
CA GLU A 204 15.12 0.90 -21.29
C GLU A 204 14.65 0.46 -19.90
N SER A 205 13.68 -0.45 -19.87
CA SER A 205 13.19 -1.10 -18.65
C SER A 205 14.26 -2.04 -18.09
N CYS A 206 15.14 -1.52 -17.25
CA CYS A 206 16.20 -2.30 -16.62
C CYS A 206 15.61 -3.28 -15.58
N GLU A 207 15.49 -4.57 -15.94
CA GLU A 207 14.99 -5.59 -15.02
C GLU A 207 16.05 -6.04 -14.00
N ALA A 208 15.65 -6.17 -12.74
CA ALA A 208 16.50 -6.70 -11.68
C ALA A 208 16.62 -8.24 -11.75
N SER A 209 17.83 -8.75 -11.56
CA SER A 209 18.09 -10.20 -11.47
C SER A 209 17.49 -10.81 -10.19
N ASP A 210 17.24 -12.11 -10.20
CA ASP A 210 16.69 -12.80 -9.02
C ASP A 210 17.65 -12.79 -7.82
N SER A 211 18.96 -12.58 -8.05
CA SER A 211 19.92 -12.32 -6.97
C SER A 211 19.66 -10.97 -6.29
N GLU A 212 19.36 -9.91 -7.07
CA GLU A 212 19.02 -8.58 -6.54
C GLU A 212 17.64 -8.61 -5.85
N LYS A 213 16.66 -9.35 -6.40
CA LYS A 213 15.36 -9.62 -5.75
C LYS A 213 15.52 -10.35 -4.41
N GLN A 214 16.34 -11.39 -4.36
CA GLN A 214 16.59 -12.17 -3.14
C GLN A 214 17.34 -11.33 -2.08
N LYS A 215 18.33 -10.52 -2.48
CA LYS A 215 18.99 -9.55 -1.57
C LYS A 215 17.97 -8.60 -0.96
N ALA A 216 17.10 -8.00 -1.78
CA ALA A 216 16.06 -7.08 -1.30
C ALA A 216 15.08 -7.75 -0.32
N ALA A 217 14.68 -9.00 -0.58
CA ALA A 217 13.80 -9.76 0.31
C ALA A 217 14.49 -10.11 1.64
N THR A 218 15.76 -10.54 1.62
CA THR A 218 16.54 -10.83 2.83
C THR A 218 16.72 -9.58 3.69
N ALA A 219 17.11 -8.46 3.08
CA ALA A 219 17.24 -7.16 3.75
C ALA A 219 15.94 -6.73 4.44
N ILE A 220 14.80 -6.80 3.74
CA ILE A 220 13.48 -6.50 4.31
C ILE A 220 13.19 -7.39 5.54
N ASN A 221 13.45 -8.70 5.46
CA ASN A 221 13.24 -9.60 6.59
C ASN A 221 14.14 -9.27 7.80
N ASN A 222 15.41 -8.92 7.56
CA ASN A 222 16.34 -8.49 8.60
C ASN A 222 15.84 -7.22 9.32
N ILE A 223 15.54 -6.17 8.55
CA ILE A 223 15.05 -4.88 9.09
C ILE A 223 13.74 -5.08 9.85
N LEU A 224 12.80 -5.87 9.32
CA LEU A 224 11.54 -6.19 10.00
C LEU A 224 11.75 -6.99 11.29
N SER A 225 12.74 -7.90 11.34
CA SER A 225 13.11 -8.63 12.55
C SER A 225 13.62 -7.69 13.64
N THR A 226 14.58 -6.81 13.29
CA THR A 226 15.12 -5.78 14.18
C THR A 226 14.03 -4.85 14.72
N LEU A 227 13.17 -4.31 13.83
CA LEU A 227 12.03 -3.47 14.23
C LEU A 227 11.05 -4.21 15.14
N THR A 228 10.76 -5.49 14.86
CA THR A 228 9.87 -6.31 15.70
C THR A 228 10.47 -6.48 17.10
N HIS A 229 11.71 -6.96 17.21
CA HIS A 229 12.39 -7.18 18.49
C HIS A 229 12.40 -5.94 19.39
N TYR A 230 12.85 -4.80 18.86
CA TYR A 230 12.92 -3.54 19.61
C TYR A 230 11.55 -2.87 19.87
N SER A 231 10.46 -3.35 19.25
CA SER A 231 9.08 -2.98 19.58
C SER A 231 8.43 -3.90 20.63
N GLU A 232 8.99 -5.09 20.86
CA GLU A 232 8.55 -5.98 21.94
C GLU A 232 9.05 -5.47 23.30
N LEU A 233 10.26 -4.90 23.35
CA LEU A 233 10.83 -4.26 24.55
C LEU A 233 10.02 -3.05 25.07
N THR A 234 9.21 -2.42 24.22
CA THR A 234 8.31 -1.30 24.59
C THR A 234 6.84 -1.70 24.74
N GLY A 235 6.52 -2.96 24.43
CA GLY A 235 5.15 -3.46 24.30
C GLY A 235 4.38 -2.98 23.05
N LYS A 236 4.89 -1.99 22.29
CA LYS A 236 4.18 -1.37 21.14
C LYS A 236 4.40 -2.12 19.82
N VAL A 237 4.26 -3.44 19.89
CA VAL A 237 4.79 -4.42 18.93
C VAL A 237 4.38 -4.13 17.47
N VAL A 238 5.31 -4.30 16.53
CA VAL A 238 5.08 -4.21 15.08
C VAL A 238 5.17 -5.55 14.35
N THR A 239 4.82 -5.53 13.06
CA THR A 239 4.89 -6.69 12.17
C THR A 239 4.92 -6.24 10.69
N GLY A 240 5.68 -6.93 9.85
CA GLY A 240 5.68 -6.69 8.39
C GLY A 240 4.47 -7.28 7.64
N LYS A 241 3.69 -8.15 8.29
CA LYS A 241 2.38 -8.59 7.81
C LYS A 241 1.30 -7.89 8.62
N ARG A 242 0.26 -7.36 7.98
CA ARG A 242 -0.89 -6.76 8.67
C ARG A 242 -1.56 -7.81 9.55
N CYS A 243 -1.32 -7.79 10.85
CA CYS A 243 -1.99 -8.69 11.79
C CYS A 243 -3.49 -8.41 11.75
N SER A 244 -4.29 -9.47 11.61
CA SER A 244 -5.76 -9.41 11.66
C SER A 244 -6.32 -9.27 13.09
N SER A 245 -5.56 -8.61 13.97
CA SER A 245 -6.07 -7.80 15.07
C SER A 245 -6.86 -6.64 14.46
N ILE A 246 -8.08 -6.89 14.00
CA ILE A 246 -8.74 -6.07 12.96
C ILE A 246 -9.10 -4.65 13.45
N GLY A 247 -8.11 -3.77 13.29
CA GLY A 247 -8.31 -2.37 12.97
C GLY A 247 -9.06 -2.27 11.65
N ILE A 248 -10.23 -1.64 11.71
CA ILE A 248 -11.17 -1.49 10.61
C ILE A 248 -10.51 -0.70 9.46
N PHE A 249 -10.18 -1.36 8.36
CA PHE A 249 -9.73 -0.67 7.14
C PHE A 249 -10.87 -0.48 6.14
N PHE A 250 -11.39 0.74 6.07
CA PHE A 250 -12.28 1.19 5.00
C PHE A 250 -11.50 2.19 4.13
N PRO A 251 -11.26 1.90 2.84
CA PRO A 251 -10.53 2.82 1.98
C PRO A 251 -11.32 4.13 1.79
N ASN A 252 -10.64 5.25 2.04
CA ASN A 252 -11.12 6.63 1.86
C ASN A 252 -12.21 7.09 2.85
N CYS A 253 -11.92 7.12 4.16
CA CYS A 253 -12.67 7.96 5.10
C CYS A 253 -11.74 8.61 6.13
N SER A 254 -11.50 9.92 6.02
CA SER A 254 -10.60 10.67 6.91
C SER A 254 -11.08 10.78 8.36
N ASP A 255 -12.32 10.36 8.66
CA ASP A 255 -12.86 10.26 10.02
C ASP A 255 -13.52 8.89 10.24
N HIS A 256 -12.68 7.89 10.53
CA HIS A 256 -13.13 6.57 10.99
C HIS A 256 -13.95 6.64 12.30
N THR A 257 -13.80 7.70 13.10
CA THR A 257 -14.46 7.85 14.40
C THR A 257 -15.94 8.16 14.23
N ALA A 258 -16.31 9.04 13.30
CA ALA A 258 -17.70 9.34 12.98
C ALA A 258 -18.46 8.09 12.49
N PHE A 259 -17.96 7.40 11.46
CA PHE A 259 -18.61 6.21 10.92
C PHE A 259 -18.71 5.07 11.96
N ARG A 260 -17.66 4.87 12.78
CA ARG A 260 -17.69 3.88 13.86
C ARG A 260 -18.73 4.22 14.93
N LYS A 261 -18.79 5.47 15.42
CA LYS A 261 -19.81 5.93 16.38
C LYS A 261 -21.22 5.75 15.83
N ILE A 262 -21.40 5.97 14.52
CA ILE A 262 -22.67 5.75 13.82
C ILE A 262 -23.06 4.25 13.83
N LEU A 263 -22.15 3.34 13.45
CA LEU A 263 -22.40 1.89 13.51
C LEU A 263 -22.67 1.37 14.93
N GLU A 264 -21.90 1.83 15.92
CA GLU A 264 -22.08 1.45 17.33
C GLU A 264 -23.42 1.99 17.88
N SER A 265 -23.80 3.22 17.53
CA SER A 265 -25.10 3.77 17.94
C SER A 265 -26.26 3.05 17.27
N PHE A 266 -26.19 2.71 15.98
CA PHE A 266 -27.27 1.96 15.31
C PHE A 266 -27.38 0.51 15.77
N SER A 267 -26.25 -0.18 16.00
CA SER A 267 -26.26 -1.53 16.59
C SER A 267 -26.91 -1.55 17.97
N ARG A 268 -26.61 -0.54 18.80
CA ARG A 268 -27.20 -0.34 20.12
C ARG A 268 -28.69 0.05 20.05
N MET A 269 -29.08 0.88 19.08
CA MET A 269 -30.46 1.37 18.92
C MET A 269 -31.43 0.25 18.49
N LEU A 270 -31.00 -0.63 17.59
CA LEU A 270 -31.87 -1.63 16.96
C LEU A 270 -31.78 -3.01 17.61
N ARG A 271 -30.85 -3.20 18.56
CA ARG A 271 -30.45 -4.50 19.17
C ARG A 271 -30.04 -5.58 18.15
N GLY A 272 -29.86 -5.22 16.88
CA GLY A 272 -29.52 -6.14 15.82
C GLY A 272 -28.16 -6.79 16.06
N HIS A 273 -28.14 -8.12 16.01
CA HIS A 273 -26.93 -8.89 15.88
C HIS A 273 -26.44 -8.63 14.45
N MET A 274 -25.47 -7.74 14.29
CA MET A 274 -25.10 -7.17 12.99
C MET A 274 -23.63 -7.43 12.71
N PHE A 275 -23.35 -7.91 11.50
CA PHE A 275 -22.02 -7.98 10.95
C PHE A 275 -21.92 -7.22 9.63
N ILE A 276 -20.71 -6.86 9.26
CA ILE A 276 -20.40 -6.34 7.92
C ILE A 276 -19.30 -7.23 7.35
N SER A 277 -19.53 -7.80 6.16
CA SER A 277 -18.52 -8.52 5.39
C SER A 277 -17.97 -7.63 4.28
N GLY A 278 -16.65 -7.56 4.19
CA GLY A 278 -15.94 -6.79 3.16
C GLY A 278 -15.63 -7.65 1.95
N ARG A 279 -15.86 -7.11 0.74
CA ARG A 279 -15.22 -7.60 -0.50
C ARG A 279 -14.08 -6.64 -0.85
N THR A 280 -13.10 -6.58 0.04
CA THR A 280 -12.01 -5.58 0.03
C THR A 280 -10.99 -5.77 -1.09
N ASP A 281 -10.98 -6.93 -1.74
CA ASP A 281 -10.07 -7.29 -2.82
C ASP A 281 -10.79 -8.32 -3.74
N PRO A 282 -10.75 -8.19 -5.08
CA PRO A 282 -11.22 -9.24 -5.99
C PRO A 282 -10.55 -10.61 -5.80
N TYR A 283 -9.33 -10.66 -5.24
CA TYR A 283 -8.58 -11.89 -4.94
C TYR A 283 -8.84 -12.44 -3.51
N LEU A 284 -9.46 -11.67 -2.61
CA LEU A 284 -9.94 -12.18 -1.31
C LEU A 284 -11.33 -12.81 -1.45
N HIS A 285 -11.34 -14.02 -2.02
CA HIS A 285 -12.54 -14.77 -2.40
C HIS A 285 -13.55 -15.08 -1.27
N ASP A 286 -13.22 -14.84 0.01
CA ASP A 286 -13.96 -15.38 1.16
C ASP A 286 -14.88 -14.40 1.91
N MET A 287 -14.95 -13.12 1.53
CA MET A 287 -15.84 -12.10 2.16
C MET A 287 -15.78 -12.04 3.71
N PRO A 288 -14.60 -11.82 4.31
CA PRO A 288 -14.40 -11.84 5.76
C PRO A 288 -15.24 -10.77 6.48
N ILE A 289 -15.66 -11.09 7.72
CA ILE A 289 -16.29 -10.13 8.64
C ILE A 289 -15.26 -9.04 8.99
N VAL A 290 -15.58 -7.79 8.66
CA VAL A 290 -14.80 -6.59 9.00
C VAL A 290 -15.39 -5.79 10.18
N TYR A 291 -16.63 -6.09 10.57
CA TYR A 291 -17.28 -5.55 11.78
C TYR A 291 -18.25 -6.57 12.37
N ALA A 292 -18.31 -6.67 13.69
CA ALA A 292 -19.29 -7.45 14.44
C ALA A 292 -19.78 -6.66 15.67
N SER A 293 -21.10 -6.55 15.85
CA SER A 293 -21.69 -5.87 17.01
C SER A 293 -21.54 -6.68 18.29
N ASP A 294 -21.58 -6.02 19.46
CA ASP A 294 -21.57 -6.70 20.76
C ASP A 294 -22.78 -7.62 20.96
N ALA A 295 -23.90 -7.32 20.29
CA ALA A 295 -25.05 -8.23 20.22
C ALA A 295 -24.70 -9.52 19.46
N PHE A 296 -24.01 -9.44 18.30
CA PHE A 296 -23.58 -10.62 17.54
C PHE A 296 -22.62 -11.50 18.35
N VAL A 297 -21.65 -10.88 19.03
CA VAL A 297 -20.72 -11.55 19.96
C VAL A 297 -21.49 -12.29 21.06
N LYS A 298 -22.45 -11.62 21.71
CA LYS A 298 -23.25 -12.20 22.79
C LYS A 298 -24.16 -13.35 22.31
N LEU A 299 -24.73 -13.26 21.11
CA LEU A 299 -25.60 -14.31 20.55
C LEU A 299 -24.82 -15.56 20.15
N THR A 300 -23.67 -15.37 19.51
CA THR A 300 -22.91 -16.49 18.91
C THR A 300 -21.92 -17.14 19.88
N GLY A 301 -21.57 -16.46 20.98
CA GLY A 301 -20.61 -16.93 21.98
C GLY A 301 -19.14 -16.80 21.54
N TYR A 302 -18.87 -16.42 20.30
CA TYR A 302 -17.53 -16.13 19.80
C TYR A 302 -17.13 -14.68 20.10
N SER A 303 -15.91 -14.49 20.60
CA SER A 303 -15.36 -13.16 20.87
C SER A 303 -15.05 -12.38 19.58
N LYS A 304 -14.89 -11.04 19.68
CA LYS A 304 -14.56 -10.19 18.51
C LYS A 304 -13.31 -10.67 17.75
N HIS A 305 -12.28 -11.16 18.45
CA HIS A 305 -11.04 -11.64 17.81
C HIS A 305 -11.21 -13.03 17.16
N GLU A 306 -12.23 -13.81 17.51
CA GLU A 306 -12.53 -15.11 16.90
C GLU A 306 -13.43 -15.02 15.66
N VAL A 307 -14.07 -13.87 15.40
CA VAL A 307 -15.03 -13.70 14.29
C VAL A 307 -14.55 -12.75 13.21
N LEU A 308 -13.82 -11.69 13.58
CA LEU A 308 -13.24 -10.76 12.62
C LEU A 308 -12.23 -11.49 11.72
N GLY A 309 -12.25 -11.20 10.42
CA GLY A 309 -11.35 -11.81 9.44
C GLY A 309 -11.78 -13.18 8.92
N ARG A 310 -12.89 -13.75 9.41
CA ARG A 310 -13.45 -15.04 8.95
C ARG A 310 -14.76 -14.82 8.18
N ASN A 311 -15.11 -15.73 7.29
CA ASN A 311 -16.46 -15.79 6.71
C ASN A 311 -17.48 -16.31 7.75
N CYS A 312 -18.72 -15.80 7.72
CA CYS A 312 -19.79 -16.18 8.65
C CYS A 312 -20.16 -17.68 8.66
N ARG A 313 -19.71 -18.49 7.69
CA ARG A 313 -19.99 -19.93 7.64
C ARG A 313 -19.52 -20.73 8.86
N PHE A 314 -18.69 -20.16 9.75
CA PHE A 314 -18.37 -20.83 11.03
C PHE A 314 -19.59 -21.01 11.96
N LEU A 315 -20.71 -20.33 11.68
CA LEU A 315 -21.99 -20.53 12.35
C LEU A 315 -22.82 -21.68 11.73
N GLN A 316 -22.39 -22.28 10.62
CA GLN A 316 -23.06 -23.40 9.97
C GLN A 316 -22.58 -24.73 10.57
N GLY A 317 -23.44 -25.74 10.56
CA GLY A 317 -23.16 -27.06 11.14
C GLY A 317 -23.99 -28.18 10.51
N PRO A 318 -24.02 -29.39 11.11
CA PRO A 318 -24.50 -30.60 10.43
C PRO A 318 -25.94 -30.55 9.90
N ASN A 319 -26.82 -29.81 10.55
CA ASN A 319 -28.24 -29.69 10.17
C ASN A 319 -28.56 -28.31 9.57
N THR A 320 -27.56 -27.53 9.16
CA THR A 320 -27.78 -26.29 8.41
C THR A 320 -28.25 -26.63 7.00
N ASP A 321 -29.43 -26.14 6.63
CA ASP A 321 -30.01 -26.36 5.31
C ASP A 321 -29.14 -25.81 4.17
N VAL A 322 -29.06 -26.60 3.09
CA VAL A 322 -28.29 -26.29 1.88
C VAL A 322 -29.05 -25.33 0.96
N GLU A 323 -30.39 -25.37 0.92
CA GLU A 323 -31.17 -24.45 0.09
C GLU A 323 -31.01 -23.00 0.57
N ALA A 324 -31.10 -22.76 1.88
CA ALA A 324 -30.78 -21.47 2.50
C ALA A 324 -29.34 -20.99 2.21
N ILE A 325 -28.35 -21.91 2.16
CA ILE A 325 -26.97 -21.57 1.77
C ILE A 325 -26.89 -21.17 0.28
N CYS A 326 -27.62 -21.86 -0.59
CA CYS A 326 -27.69 -21.53 -2.02
C CYS A 326 -28.36 -20.16 -2.25
N GLN A 327 -29.47 -19.87 -1.57
CA GLN A 327 -30.15 -18.56 -1.62
C GLN A 327 -29.25 -17.40 -1.16
N ILE A 328 -28.45 -17.61 -0.10
CA ILE A 328 -27.43 -16.63 0.32
C ILE A 328 -26.39 -16.40 -0.79
N ARG A 329 -25.90 -17.49 -1.42
CA ARG A 329 -24.90 -17.42 -2.48
C ARG A 329 -25.43 -16.66 -3.70
N GLU A 330 -26.62 -17.02 -4.18
CA GLU A 330 -27.27 -16.38 -5.33
C GLU A 330 -27.52 -14.89 -5.09
N GLY A 331 -28.03 -14.51 -3.91
CA GLY A 331 -28.21 -13.10 -3.54
C GLY A 331 -26.89 -12.30 -3.54
N ILE A 332 -25.80 -12.93 -3.09
CA ILE A 332 -24.46 -12.32 -3.14
C ILE A 332 -23.97 -12.18 -4.58
N GLU A 333 -24.05 -13.24 -5.40
CA GLU A 333 -23.57 -13.27 -6.79
C GLU A 333 -24.34 -12.32 -7.72
N THR A 334 -25.67 -12.27 -7.58
CA THR A 334 -26.57 -11.34 -8.29
C THR A 334 -26.56 -9.91 -7.73
N ALA A 335 -25.84 -9.69 -6.62
CA ALA A 335 -25.74 -8.42 -5.91
C ALA A 335 -27.09 -7.82 -5.48
N GLN A 336 -27.99 -8.68 -5.00
CA GLN A 336 -29.30 -8.34 -4.45
C GLN A 336 -29.36 -8.56 -2.92
N PRO A 337 -30.34 -7.95 -2.22
CA PRO A 337 -30.66 -8.35 -0.85
C PRO A 337 -31.31 -9.74 -0.81
N CYS A 338 -31.03 -10.53 0.21
CA CYS A 338 -31.73 -11.78 0.50
C CYS A 338 -32.09 -11.88 1.98
N THR A 339 -33.18 -12.58 2.30
CA THR A 339 -33.60 -12.88 3.67
C THR A 339 -33.88 -14.37 3.75
N VAL A 340 -33.30 -15.08 4.72
CA VAL A 340 -33.46 -16.52 4.90
C VAL A 340 -33.64 -16.88 6.37
N HIS A 341 -34.35 -17.96 6.64
CA HIS A 341 -34.29 -18.66 7.93
C HIS A 341 -33.22 -19.74 7.82
N ILE A 342 -32.18 -19.69 8.65
CA ILE A 342 -31.07 -20.64 8.58
C ILE A 342 -30.73 -21.17 9.97
N LEU A 343 -30.60 -22.50 10.09
CA LEU A 343 -30.16 -23.09 11.36
C LEU A 343 -28.68 -22.81 11.55
N ASN A 344 -28.32 -22.17 12.67
CA ASN A 344 -26.95 -21.81 13.01
C ASN A 344 -26.58 -22.36 14.40
N TYR A 345 -25.28 -22.40 14.67
CA TYR A 345 -24.68 -22.96 15.88
C TYR A 345 -23.81 -21.91 16.59
N ARG A 346 -23.89 -21.89 17.92
CA ARG A 346 -23.06 -21.07 18.81
C ARG A 346 -21.75 -21.79 19.15
N LYS A 347 -20.80 -21.06 19.75
CA LYS A 347 -19.49 -21.59 20.17
C LYS A 347 -19.57 -22.77 21.17
N ASP A 348 -20.66 -22.86 21.94
CA ASP A 348 -20.94 -23.97 22.87
C ASP A 348 -21.58 -25.20 22.21
N GLY A 349 -21.81 -25.16 20.89
CA GLY A 349 -22.48 -26.22 20.12
C GLY A 349 -24.01 -26.16 20.13
N SER A 350 -24.62 -25.25 20.89
CA SER A 350 -26.08 -25.06 20.88
C SER A 350 -26.55 -24.46 19.56
N SER A 351 -27.67 -24.95 19.02
CA SER A 351 -28.26 -24.43 17.80
C SER A 351 -29.24 -23.28 18.06
N PHE A 352 -29.55 -22.52 17.01
CA PHE A 352 -30.60 -21.51 16.98
C PHE A 352 -31.11 -21.28 15.55
N TRP A 353 -32.37 -20.87 15.44
CA TRP A 353 -32.93 -20.38 14.18
C TRP A 353 -32.56 -18.92 14.00
N ASN A 354 -31.76 -18.67 12.98
CA ASN A 354 -31.28 -17.35 12.61
C ASN A 354 -32.12 -16.81 11.45
N PHE A 355 -32.97 -15.84 11.73
CA PHE A 355 -33.61 -15.03 10.70
C PHE A 355 -32.60 -13.99 10.21
N LEU A 356 -31.97 -14.29 9.07
CA LEU A 356 -30.81 -13.61 8.52
C LEU A 356 -31.19 -12.80 7.29
N HIS A 357 -31.08 -11.48 7.39
CA HIS A 357 -31.14 -10.59 6.23
C HIS A 357 -29.74 -10.13 5.83
N ILE A 358 -29.38 -10.30 4.56
CA ILE A 358 -28.12 -9.81 3.95
C ILE A 358 -28.47 -8.77 2.89
N SER A 359 -27.72 -7.67 2.85
CA SER A 359 -27.94 -6.59 1.88
C SER A 359 -26.63 -5.95 1.41
N PRO A 360 -26.40 -5.80 0.09
CA PRO A 360 -25.26 -5.07 -0.43
C PRO A 360 -25.40 -3.57 -0.16
N VAL A 361 -24.31 -2.95 0.27
CA VAL A 361 -24.18 -1.50 0.50
C VAL A 361 -23.22 -0.94 -0.54
N ARG A 362 -23.72 -0.01 -1.35
CA ARG A 362 -23.00 0.62 -2.46
C ARG A 362 -22.47 1.99 -2.06
N ASN A 363 -21.27 2.33 -2.53
CA ASN A 363 -20.65 3.64 -2.37
C ASN A 363 -21.26 4.68 -3.35
N ALA A 364 -20.76 5.92 -3.33
CA ALA A 364 -21.24 6.97 -4.23
C ALA A 364 -21.01 6.69 -5.74
N SER A 365 -20.06 5.80 -6.11
CA SER A 365 -19.86 5.38 -7.51
C SER A 365 -20.67 4.14 -7.90
N GLY A 366 -21.66 3.74 -7.09
CA GLY A 366 -22.59 2.63 -7.37
C GLY A 366 -21.98 1.23 -7.22
N LYS A 367 -20.66 1.13 -7.02
CA LYS A 367 -19.97 -0.12 -6.73
C LYS A 367 -20.32 -0.60 -5.32
N ILE A 368 -20.44 -1.91 -5.14
CA ILE A 368 -20.62 -2.52 -3.81
C ILE A 368 -19.34 -2.29 -3.02
N ALA A 369 -19.47 -1.75 -1.81
CA ALA A 369 -18.36 -1.62 -0.88
C ALA A 369 -18.36 -2.81 0.11
N PHE A 370 -19.53 -3.11 0.68
CA PHE A 370 -19.70 -4.13 1.72
C PHE A 370 -21.04 -4.85 1.58
N TYR A 371 -21.17 -6.01 2.23
CA TYR A 371 -22.47 -6.62 2.52
C TYR A 371 -22.72 -6.47 4.03
N VAL A 372 -23.89 -5.95 4.40
CA VAL A 372 -24.36 -5.92 5.80
C VAL A 372 -25.24 -7.12 6.01
N GLY A 373 -25.01 -7.87 7.08
CA GLY A 373 -25.89 -8.94 7.52
C GLY A 373 -26.44 -8.67 8.91
N VAL A 374 -27.72 -8.98 9.12
CA VAL A 374 -28.44 -8.79 10.38
C VAL A 374 -29.11 -10.10 10.76
N GLN A 375 -28.63 -10.72 11.84
CA GLN A 375 -29.24 -11.88 12.48
C GLN A 375 -30.30 -11.47 13.51
N ILE A 376 -31.33 -12.29 13.65
CA ILE A 376 -32.26 -12.31 14.77
C ILE A 376 -32.44 -13.78 15.19
N ASP A 377 -32.33 -14.06 16.50
CA ASP A 377 -32.60 -15.39 17.06
C ASP A 377 -34.11 -15.54 17.30
N GLU A 378 -34.76 -16.37 16.50
CA GLU A 378 -36.22 -16.58 16.56
C GLU A 378 -36.67 -17.30 17.83
N GLY A 379 -35.76 -17.98 18.53
CA GLY A 379 -36.03 -18.59 19.85
C GLY A 379 -35.95 -17.60 21.02
N SER A 380 -35.51 -16.35 20.78
CA SER A 380 -35.25 -15.39 21.86
C SER A 380 -36.52 -14.71 22.40
N LYS A 381 -36.77 -14.87 23.70
CA LYS A 381 -37.88 -14.22 24.42
C LYS A 381 -37.60 -12.76 24.79
N ASP A 382 -37.08 -11.95 23.86
CA ASP A 382 -36.84 -10.52 24.11
C ASP A 382 -38.16 -9.74 23.95
N ASP A 383 -38.52 -8.90 24.93
CA ASP A 383 -39.84 -8.22 24.99
C ASP A 383 -39.98 -7.15 23.88
N HIS A 384 -40.49 -7.56 22.72
CA HIS A 384 -40.50 -6.80 21.49
C HIS A 384 -41.59 -5.70 21.47
N ARG A 385 -41.25 -4.52 21.99
CA ARG A 385 -42.09 -3.32 21.91
C ARG A 385 -42.27 -2.79 20.48
N GLY A 386 -43.22 -3.37 19.75
CA GLY A 386 -43.94 -2.72 18.64
C GLY A 386 -43.30 -2.72 17.24
N LEU A 387 -42.20 -3.44 17.00
CA LEU A 387 -41.56 -3.52 15.68
C LEU A 387 -41.34 -4.97 15.21
N SER A 388 -41.71 -5.27 13.95
CA SER A 388 -41.46 -6.59 13.35
C SER A 388 -39.95 -6.88 13.26
N GLN A 389 -39.60 -8.15 13.06
CA GLN A 389 -38.21 -8.56 12.86
C GLN A 389 -37.64 -7.95 11.57
N GLU A 390 -38.42 -7.95 10.49
CA GLU A 390 -38.07 -7.37 9.19
C GLU A 390 -37.83 -5.85 9.30
N MET A 391 -38.71 -5.12 10.01
CA MET A 391 -38.55 -3.66 10.22
C MET A 391 -37.23 -3.33 10.92
N ARG A 392 -36.77 -4.19 11.84
CA ARG A 392 -35.47 -4.04 12.52
C ARG A 392 -34.28 -4.33 11.58
N GLN A 393 -34.35 -5.38 10.78
CA GLN A 393 -33.34 -5.71 9.76
C GLN A 393 -33.22 -4.61 8.71
N LEU A 394 -34.34 -4.18 8.12
CA LEU A 394 -34.40 -3.13 7.10
C LEU A 394 -34.01 -1.76 7.66
N GLY A 395 -34.39 -1.46 8.91
CA GLY A 395 -33.94 -0.26 9.61
C GLY A 395 -32.42 -0.22 9.79
N ALA A 396 -31.79 -1.34 10.17
CA ALA A 396 -30.33 -1.43 10.32
C ALA A 396 -29.61 -1.27 8.97
N VAL A 397 -30.08 -1.98 7.95
CA VAL A 397 -29.54 -1.88 6.59
C VAL A 397 -29.71 -0.48 6.00
N GLY A 398 -30.87 0.15 6.21
CA GLY A 398 -31.14 1.54 5.80
C GLY A 398 -30.19 2.53 6.47
N ALA A 399 -30.00 2.40 7.78
CA ALA A 399 -29.08 3.22 8.56
C ALA A 399 -27.62 3.11 8.07
N VAL A 400 -27.11 1.90 7.81
CA VAL A 400 -25.75 1.72 7.26
C VAL A 400 -25.65 2.26 5.83
N LYS A 401 -26.69 2.09 4.99
CA LYS A 401 -26.73 2.66 3.63
C LYS A 401 -26.71 4.19 3.63
N VAL A 402 -27.37 4.85 4.59
CA VAL A 402 -27.27 6.31 4.79
C VAL A 402 -25.86 6.70 5.22
N ALA A 403 -25.29 6.02 6.22
CA ALA A 403 -23.97 6.32 6.76
C ALA A 403 -22.85 6.20 5.70
N VAL A 404 -22.85 5.13 4.89
CA VAL A 404 -21.84 4.95 3.81
C VAL A 404 -22.00 6.01 2.72
N ARG A 405 -23.23 6.44 2.42
CA ARG A 405 -23.49 7.53 1.47
C ARG A 405 -22.98 8.87 1.99
N SER A 406 -23.31 9.26 3.23
CA SER A 406 -22.85 10.53 3.79
C SER A 406 -21.32 10.60 3.92
N SER A 407 -20.66 9.53 4.35
CA SER A 407 -19.19 9.43 4.35
C SER A 407 -18.57 9.55 2.94
N SER A 408 -19.30 9.18 1.89
CA SER A 408 -18.84 9.32 0.49
C SER A 408 -19.04 10.71 -0.10
N MET A 409 -19.85 11.59 0.50
CA MET A 409 -20.23 12.89 -0.08
C MET A 409 -19.28 14.05 0.27
N GLY A 410 -18.40 13.89 1.28
CA GLY A 410 -17.46 14.92 1.71
C GLY A 410 -16.33 15.29 0.71
N VAL A 411 -16.35 14.73 -0.50
CA VAL A 411 -15.28 14.85 -1.51
C VAL A 411 -15.69 15.76 -2.69
N GLY A 412 -16.89 16.37 -2.66
CA GLY A 412 -17.53 16.93 -3.86
C GLY A 412 -18.15 18.33 -3.76
N SER A 413 -17.53 19.31 -3.09
CA SER A 413 -17.90 20.74 -3.26
C SER A 413 -16.86 21.73 -2.69
N SER A 414 -15.89 22.19 -3.50
CA SER A 414 -15.31 23.55 -3.42
C SER A 414 -14.31 23.82 -4.56
N SER A 415 -14.78 24.37 -5.68
CA SER A 415 -13.95 25.06 -6.71
C SER A 415 -14.78 25.62 -7.88
N LYS A 416 -15.77 26.47 -7.60
CA LYS A 416 -16.40 27.37 -8.60
C LYS A 416 -16.78 28.72 -7.98
N SER A 417 -15.85 29.66 -8.05
CA SER A 417 -16.02 31.11 -7.91
C SER A 417 -14.81 31.77 -8.56
#